data_AF-A0A4V3AYN1-F1
#
_entry.id   AF-A0A4V3AYN1-F1
#
_cell.length_a   1.000
_cell.length_b   1.000
_cell.length_c   1.000
_cell.angle_alpha   90.00
_cell.angle_beta   90.00
_cell.angle_gamma   90.00
#
_symmetry.space_group_name_H-M   'P 1'
#
loop_
_entity.id
_entity.type
_entity.pdbx_description
1 polymer ?
#
loop_
_entity_poly.entity_id
_entity_poly.type
_entity_poly.pdbx_seq_one_letter_code
_entity_poly.pdbx_strand_id
1 'polypeptide(L)'
;MSRLRQFASGVRTTFPGSDLALWAAGATYFGVIGLVPLALAALWAVGALAGHDTVTAAMSAAIDGLPGGHGTPEALRTLTRVALSMSWVQALVVLFPASLYGEGLRRAFVQMSAEPDSLTGWRGRAGLLGVAAVAPFLVLVVLLSAPYVGPLYTAGGWSLVWGVFVAFHIVWVTVSTALLGVFGLIGPGRIGWRALAIGAFATGSILSGFLQGFVLFLAIPIPWSAPFGGLPIVGAVTALALWLYIMHILVLCGFRATVVLDQMNRASHRES
;
A
#
# COMPACT_ATOMS: atom_id res chain seq x y z
N MET A 1 -13.20 3.73 -33.32
CA MET A 1 -13.31 2.81 -32.15
C MET A 1 -13.76 3.63 -30.94
N SER A 2 -14.60 3.10 -30.04
CA SER A 2 -14.93 3.82 -28.81
C SER A 2 -13.70 3.93 -27.91
N ARG A 3 -13.51 5.05 -27.21
CA ARG A 3 -12.38 5.26 -26.27
C ARG A 3 -12.22 4.10 -25.28
N LEU A 4 -13.33 3.55 -24.80
CA LEU A 4 -13.35 2.37 -23.92
C LEU A 4 -12.73 1.13 -24.57
N ARG A 5 -13.03 0.83 -25.84
CA ARG A 5 -12.43 -0.30 -26.55
C ARG A 5 -10.94 -0.08 -26.80
N GLN A 6 -10.52 1.15 -27.09
CA GLN A 6 -9.11 1.51 -27.27
C GLN A 6 -8.31 1.38 -25.96
N PHE A 7 -8.89 1.83 -24.85
CA PHE A 7 -8.31 1.65 -23.52
C PHE A 7 -8.18 0.16 -23.17
N ALA A 8 -9.28 -0.60 -23.32
CA ALA A 8 -9.28 -2.04 -23.03
C ALA A 8 -8.32 -2.81 -23.95
N SER A 9 -8.23 -2.46 -25.23
CA SER A 9 -7.25 -3.08 -26.13
C SER A 9 -5.82 -2.71 -25.74
N GLY A 10 -5.55 -1.44 -25.39
CA GLY A 10 -4.25 -1.01 -24.91
C GLY A 10 -3.83 -1.76 -23.65
N VAL A 11 -4.73 -1.89 -22.67
CA VAL A 11 -4.51 -2.71 -21.45
C VAL A 11 -4.52 -4.21 -21.77
N ARG A 12 -4.81 -4.69 -22.97
CA ARG A 12 -4.69 -6.11 -23.30
C ARG A 12 -3.44 -6.44 -24.12
N THR A 13 -3.04 -5.56 -25.04
CA THR A 13 -1.96 -5.81 -26.00
C THR A 13 -0.56 -5.58 -25.44
N THR A 14 -0.40 -4.84 -24.34
CA THR A 14 0.93 -4.63 -23.71
C THR A 14 1.45 -5.83 -22.89
N PHE A 15 0.84 -7.02 -22.91
CA PHE A 15 1.32 -8.18 -22.12
C PHE A 15 1.34 -9.51 -22.88
N PRO A 16 2.37 -10.33 -22.66
CA PRO A 16 2.21 -11.75 -22.34
C PRO A 16 1.80 -11.86 -20.85
N GLY A 17 0.65 -12.49 -20.55
CA GLY A 17 0.10 -12.57 -19.19
C GLY A 17 0.97 -13.29 -18.14
N SER A 18 2.06 -13.95 -18.56
CA SER A 18 3.03 -14.62 -17.68
C SER A 18 3.84 -13.67 -16.81
N ASP A 19 4.02 -12.42 -17.24
CA ASP A 19 5.05 -11.57 -16.65
C ASP A 19 4.52 -10.79 -15.44
N LEU A 20 3.23 -10.45 -15.42
CA LEU A 20 2.64 -9.67 -14.32
C LEU A 20 2.74 -10.37 -12.97
N ALA A 21 2.41 -11.67 -12.93
CA ALA A 21 2.51 -12.49 -11.73
C ALA A 21 3.96 -12.54 -11.23
N LEU A 22 4.92 -12.73 -12.14
CA LEU A 22 6.34 -12.78 -11.81
C LEU A 22 6.86 -11.45 -11.24
N TRP A 23 6.49 -10.32 -11.86
CA TRP A 23 6.87 -9.00 -11.38
C TRP A 23 6.20 -8.62 -10.07
N ALA A 24 4.94 -9.02 -9.87
CA ALA A 24 4.26 -8.87 -8.59
C ALA A 24 4.94 -9.69 -7.48
N ALA A 25 5.39 -10.91 -7.79
CA ALA A 25 6.13 -11.75 -6.85
C ALA A 25 7.48 -11.11 -6.47
N GLY A 26 8.21 -10.57 -7.45
CA GLY A 26 9.43 -9.80 -7.20
C GLY A 26 9.17 -8.57 -6.32
N ALA A 27 8.16 -7.77 -6.64
CA ALA A 27 7.76 -6.61 -5.82
C ALA A 27 7.36 -7.02 -4.41
N THR A 28 6.69 -8.17 -4.25
CA THR A 28 6.31 -8.74 -2.95
C THR A 28 7.52 -9.15 -2.14
N TYR A 29 8.51 -9.81 -2.74
CA TYR A 29 9.76 -10.14 -2.07
C TYR A 29 10.46 -8.90 -1.51
N PHE A 30 10.60 -7.85 -2.33
CA PHE A 30 11.13 -6.57 -1.88
C PHE A 30 10.23 -5.88 -0.83
N GLY A 31 8.90 -6.05 -0.95
CA GLY A 31 7.93 -5.56 0.02
C GLY A 31 8.06 -6.21 1.38
N VAL A 32 8.26 -7.53 1.45
CA VAL A 32 8.52 -8.26 2.70
C VAL A 32 9.76 -7.72 3.41
N ILE A 33 10.81 -7.37 2.65
CA ILE A 33 12.04 -6.79 3.19
C ILE A 33 11.82 -5.35 3.67
N GLY A 34 11.10 -4.53 2.91
CA GLY A 34 11.07 -3.08 3.12
C GLY A 34 9.84 -2.52 3.83
N LEU A 35 8.69 -3.19 3.83
CA LEU A 35 7.45 -2.63 4.41
C LEU A 35 7.49 -2.50 5.92
N VAL A 36 8.01 -3.50 6.64
CA VAL A 36 8.14 -3.43 8.10
C VAL A 36 9.11 -2.32 8.50
N PRO A 37 10.32 -2.21 7.92
CA PRO A 37 11.20 -1.06 8.15
C PRO A 37 10.57 0.29 7.80
N LEU A 38 9.80 0.37 6.70
CA LEU A 38 9.09 1.59 6.33
C LEU A 38 8.03 1.96 7.37
N ALA A 39 7.27 0.99 7.87
CA ALA A 39 6.28 1.20 8.93
C ALA A 39 6.95 1.64 10.25
N LEU A 40 8.08 1.03 10.61
CA LEU A 40 8.88 1.46 11.77
C LEU A 40 9.34 2.91 11.64
N ALA A 41 9.92 3.28 10.50
CA ALA A 41 10.37 4.65 10.24
C ALA A 41 9.20 5.65 10.27
N ALA A 42 8.06 5.29 9.68
CA ALA A 42 6.86 6.12 9.69
C ALA A 42 6.33 6.33 11.10
N LEU A 43 6.13 5.26 11.88
CA LEU A 43 5.65 5.34 13.27
C LEU A 43 6.61 6.11 14.18
N TRP A 44 7.92 5.93 14.01
CA TRP A 44 8.94 6.70 14.72
C TRP A 44 8.80 8.21 14.43
N ALA A 45 8.66 8.57 13.15
CA ALA A 45 8.47 9.96 12.76
C ALA A 45 7.13 10.52 13.27
N VAL A 46 6.06 9.73 13.27
CA VAL A 46 4.78 10.13 13.89
C VAL A 46 4.95 10.35 15.40
N GLY A 47 5.68 9.47 16.10
CA GLY A 47 6.00 9.64 17.52
C GLY A 47 6.73 10.95 17.80
N ALA A 48 7.67 11.33 16.94
CA ALA A 48 8.37 12.61 17.01
C ALA A 48 7.47 13.83 16.72
N LEU A 49 6.47 13.69 15.84
CA LEU A 49 5.56 14.78 15.44
C LEU A 49 4.38 14.98 16.40
N ALA A 50 3.76 13.89 16.86
CA ALA A 50 2.50 13.90 17.61
C ALA A 50 2.65 13.47 19.08
N GLY A 51 3.83 13.00 19.49
CA GLY A 51 4.11 12.49 20.83
C GLY A 51 3.84 10.99 20.98
N HIS A 52 4.62 10.33 21.83
CA HIS A 52 4.56 8.87 22.03
C HIS A 52 3.22 8.41 22.63
N ASP A 53 2.68 9.17 23.58
CA ASP A 53 1.41 8.85 24.25
C ASP A 53 0.24 8.91 23.26
N THR A 54 0.21 9.92 22.38
CA THR A 54 -0.79 10.06 21.32
C THR A 54 -0.77 8.85 20.39
N VAL A 55 0.42 8.44 19.93
CA VAL A 55 0.57 7.28 19.03
C VAL A 55 0.12 5.99 19.73
N THR A 56 0.49 5.82 21.00
CA THR A 56 0.13 4.62 21.77
C THR A 56 -1.38 4.53 22.03
N ALA A 57 -2.01 5.66 22.37
CA ALA A 57 -3.46 5.74 22.56
C ALA A 57 -4.21 5.48 21.25
N ALA A 58 -3.78 6.12 20.15
CA ALA A 58 -4.39 5.93 18.83
C ALA A 58 -4.23 4.50 18.31
N MET A 59 -3.05 3.89 18.50
CA MET A 59 -2.82 2.48 18.13
C MET A 59 -3.67 1.54 18.97
N SER A 60 -3.81 1.79 20.28
CA SER A 60 -4.69 1.00 21.14
C SER A 60 -6.14 1.07 20.66
N ALA A 61 -6.64 2.27 20.36
CA ALA A 61 -8.00 2.45 19.81
C ALA A 61 -8.19 1.73 18.46
N ALA A 62 -7.15 1.69 17.62
CA ALA A 62 -7.20 0.96 16.35
C ALA A 62 -7.27 -0.56 16.58
N ILE A 63 -6.48 -1.07 17.53
CA ILE A 63 -6.45 -2.49 17.88
C ILE A 63 -7.78 -2.96 18.48
N ASP A 64 -8.42 -2.14 19.30
CA ASP A 64 -9.72 -2.47 19.90
C ASP A 64 -10.83 -2.64 18.84
N GLY A 65 -10.68 -1.97 17.69
CA GLY A 65 -11.56 -2.13 16.53
C GLY A 65 -11.23 -3.31 15.61
N LEU A 66 -10.08 -3.99 15.80
CA LEU A 66 -9.68 -5.12 14.98
C LEU A 66 -10.24 -6.45 15.50
N PRO A 67 -10.51 -7.43 14.62
CA PRO A 67 -10.80 -8.79 15.05
C PRO A 67 -9.62 -9.36 15.86
N GLY A 68 -9.90 -9.97 17.01
CA GLY A 68 -8.86 -10.52 17.90
C GLY A 68 -8.11 -11.75 17.38
N GLY A 69 -8.39 -12.19 16.15
CA GLY A 69 -7.79 -13.37 15.55
C GLY A 69 -6.29 -13.23 15.25
N HIS A 70 -5.58 -14.36 15.36
CA HIS A 70 -4.29 -14.61 14.68
C HIS A 70 -3.09 -13.75 15.11
N GLY A 71 -3.13 -13.14 16.30
CA GLY A 71 -1.99 -12.43 16.89
C GLY A 71 -1.74 -11.01 16.34
N THR A 72 -2.60 -10.52 15.45
CA THR A 72 -2.51 -9.18 14.84
C THR A 72 -2.41 -8.05 15.88
N PRO A 73 -3.22 -8.02 16.95
CA PRO A 73 -3.10 -7.03 18.02
C PRO A 73 -1.69 -6.95 18.62
N GLU A 74 -1.09 -8.09 18.94
CA GLU A 74 0.22 -8.13 19.59
C GLU A 74 1.36 -7.72 18.66
N ALA A 75 1.26 -8.10 17.38
CA ALA A 75 2.19 -7.65 16.35
C ALA A 75 2.18 -6.12 16.21
N LEU A 76 1.00 -5.49 16.20
CA LEU A 76 0.86 -4.02 16.10
C LEU A 76 1.37 -3.30 17.35
N ARG A 77 1.09 -3.83 18.56
CA ARG A 77 1.66 -3.29 19.81
C ARG A 77 3.18 -3.37 19.81
N THR A 78 3.73 -4.52 19.40
CA THR A 78 5.17 -4.74 19.32
C THR A 78 5.82 -3.79 18.32
N LEU A 79 5.26 -3.70 17.10
CA LEU A 79 5.75 -2.79 16.06
C LEU A 79 5.79 -1.33 16.55
N THR A 80 4.71 -0.88 17.19
CA THR A 80 4.59 0.49 17.71
C THR A 80 5.59 0.74 18.83
N ARG A 81 5.70 -0.18 19.79
CA ARG A 81 6.65 -0.09 20.89
C ARG A 81 8.09 -0.03 20.38
N VAL A 82 8.44 -0.88 19.43
CA VAL A 82 9.79 -0.90 18.81
C VAL A 82 10.05 0.39 18.05
N ALA A 83 9.09 0.88 17.26
CA ALA A 83 9.26 2.12 16.51
C ALA A 83 9.51 3.32 17.43
N LEU A 84 8.73 3.46 18.51
CA LEU A 84 8.83 4.58 19.46
C LEU A 84 10.09 4.51 20.34
N SER A 85 10.72 3.34 20.48
CA SER A 85 11.98 3.20 21.22
C SER A 85 13.23 3.39 20.37
N MET A 86 13.09 3.56 19.05
CA MET A 86 14.24 3.75 18.17
C MET A 86 14.92 5.10 18.42
N SER A 87 16.24 5.06 18.50
CA SER A 87 17.08 6.25 18.31
C SER A 87 16.99 6.75 16.86
N TRP A 88 17.35 8.02 16.63
CA TRP A 88 17.41 8.58 15.28
C TRP A 88 18.37 7.81 14.36
N VAL A 89 19.45 7.22 14.90
CA VAL A 89 20.39 6.39 14.13
C VAL A 89 19.72 5.10 13.66
N GLN A 90 18.98 4.42 14.54
CA GLN A 90 18.22 3.22 14.17
C GLN A 90 17.16 3.56 13.12
N ALA A 91 16.47 4.70 13.26
CA ALA A 91 15.52 5.19 12.28
C ALA A 91 16.17 5.38 10.89
N LEU A 92 17.39 5.93 10.82
CA LEU A 92 18.13 6.02 9.55
C LEU A 92 18.54 4.65 9.01
N VAL A 93 18.97 3.72 9.86
CA VAL A 93 19.38 2.37 9.45
C VAL A 93 18.21 1.60 8.83
N VAL A 94 17.00 1.71 9.40
CA VAL A 94 15.82 1.02 8.85
C VAL A 94 15.32 1.62 7.53
N LEU A 95 15.69 2.86 7.19
CA LEU A 95 15.40 3.43 5.87
C LEU A 95 16.17 2.72 4.74
N PHE A 96 17.31 2.10 5.02
CA PHE A 96 18.05 1.34 4.01
C PHE A 96 17.24 0.15 3.46
N PRO A 97 16.82 -0.84 4.29
CA PRO A 97 15.99 -1.94 3.80
C PRO A 97 14.63 -1.45 3.29
N ALA A 98 14.06 -0.38 3.88
CA ALA A 98 12.87 0.26 3.32
C ALA A 98 13.10 0.69 1.87
N SER A 99 14.19 1.39 1.56
CA SER A 99 14.50 1.90 0.23
C SER A 99 14.58 0.81 -0.85
N LEU A 100 14.99 -0.42 -0.49
CA LEU A 100 15.03 -1.57 -1.39
C LEU A 100 13.66 -1.89 -1.98
N TYR A 101 12.58 -1.60 -1.25
CA TYR A 101 11.23 -1.77 -1.75
C TYR A 101 10.94 -0.88 -2.97
N GLY A 102 11.45 0.35 -2.96
CA GLY A 102 11.35 1.29 -4.07
C GLY A 102 12.04 0.80 -5.33
N GLU A 103 13.20 0.16 -5.18
CA GLU A 103 13.92 -0.50 -6.27
C GLU A 103 13.10 -1.67 -6.85
N GLY A 104 12.50 -2.52 -6.00
CA GLY A 104 11.62 -3.60 -6.43
C GLY A 104 10.41 -3.12 -7.21
N LEU A 105 9.71 -2.10 -6.69
CA LEU A 105 8.55 -1.48 -7.35
C LEU A 105 8.94 -0.86 -8.70
N ARG A 106 10.07 -0.13 -8.75
CA ARG A 106 10.50 0.51 -10.00
C ARG A 106 10.84 -0.51 -11.08
N ARG A 107 11.53 -1.60 -10.72
CA ARG A 107 11.81 -2.70 -11.67
C ARG A 107 10.52 -3.28 -12.23
N ALA A 108 9.51 -3.48 -11.38
CA ALA A 108 8.21 -3.96 -11.83
C ALA A 108 7.51 -2.93 -12.75
N PHE A 109 7.51 -1.64 -12.41
CA PHE A 109 6.87 -0.59 -13.23
C PHE A 109 7.53 -0.37 -14.58
N VAL A 110 8.86 -0.43 -14.68
CA VAL A 110 9.60 -0.33 -15.97
C VAL A 110 9.06 -1.33 -16.97
N GLN A 111 8.78 -2.56 -16.52
CA GLN A 111 8.29 -3.64 -17.37
C GLN A 111 6.85 -3.42 -17.85
N MET A 112 6.11 -2.53 -17.20
CA MET A 112 4.75 -2.14 -17.59
C MET A 112 4.74 -0.94 -18.53
N SER A 113 5.91 -0.39 -18.88
CA SER A 113 6.07 0.84 -19.67
C SER A 113 7.00 0.61 -20.86
N ALA A 114 6.86 1.42 -21.92
CA ALA A 114 7.76 1.38 -23.07
C ALA A 114 9.01 2.28 -22.89
N GLU A 115 9.14 2.94 -21.73
CA GLU A 115 10.19 3.92 -21.50
C GLU A 115 11.51 3.23 -21.11
N PRO A 116 12.62 3.49 -21.83
CA PRO A 116 13.93 2.98 -21.44
C PRO A 116 14.39 3.70 -20.17
N ASP A 117 14.82 2.92 -19.17
CA ASP A 117 15.23 3.46 -17.88
C ASP A 117 16.65 3.04 -17.50
N SER A 118 17.50 4.02 -17.22
CA SER A 118 18.84 3.84 -16.68
C SER A 118 18.85 4.14 -15.16
N LEU A 119 19.64 3.37 -14.40
CA LEU A 119 19.73 3.48 -12.94
C LEU A 119 18.43 3.14 -12.19
N THR A 120 17.77 2.05 -12.58
CA THR A 120 16.50 1.56 -11.98
C THR A 120 16.56 1.48 -10.46
N GLY A 121 17.67 0.99 -9.90
CA GLY A 121 17.89 0.88 -8.45
C GLY A 121 17.87 2.23 -7.72
N TRP A 122 18.78 3.14 -8.07
CA TRP A 122 18.95 4.40 -7.33
C TRP A 122 17.74 5.33 -7.37
N ARG A 123 17.10 5.51 -8.54
CA ARG A 123 15.93 6.40 -8.61
C ARG A 123 14.67 5.76 -8.04
N GLY A 124 14.61 4.42 -7.96
CA GLY A 124 13.56 3.71 -7.23
C GLY A 124 13.69 3.93 -5.73
N ARG A 125 14.90 3.82 -5.20
CA ARG A 125 15.22 4.15 -3.80
C ARG A 125 14.91 5.60 -3.45
N ALA A 126 15.39 6.55 -4.28
CA ALA A 126 15.13 7.97 -4.07
C ALA A 126 13.63 8.31 -4.15
N GLY A 127 12.91 7.73 -5.11
CA GLY A 127 11.46 7.88 -5.24
C GLY A 127 10.72 7.39 -4.00
N LEU A 128 11.11 6.21 -3.46
CA LEU A 128 10.52 5.71 -2.22
C LEU A 128 10.88 6.58 -1.02
N LEU A 129 12.09 7.15 -0.93
CA LEU A 129 12.40 8.11 0.15
C LEU A 129 11.49 9.34 0.09
N GLY A 130 11.15 9.81 -1.12
CA GLY A 130 10.14 10.86 -1.31
C GLY A 130 8.76 10.45 -0.80
N VAL A 131 8.31 9.22 -1.08
CA VAL A 131 7.05 8.67 -0.54
C VAL A 131 7.14 8.50 0.99
N ALA A 132 8.27 8.03 1.50
CA ALA A 132 8.51 7.81 2.92
C ALA A 132 8.51 9.11 3.72
N ALA A 133 8.86 10.25 3.12
CA ALA A 133 8.74 11.55 3.76
C ALA A 133 7.27 11.95 4.02
N VAL A 134 6.34 11.49 3.18
CA VAL A 134 4.89 11.76 3.32
C VAL A 134 4.20 10.70 4.20
N ALA A 135 4.77 9.49 4.28
CA ALA A 135 4.19 8.37 5.02
C ALA A 135 3.80 8.68 6.48
N PRO A 136 4.58 9.43 7.29
CA PRO A 136 4.20 9.74 8.67
C PRO A 136 2.85 10.49 8.75
N PHE A 137 2.61 11.44 7.85
CA PHE A 137 1.36 12.20 7.83
C PHE A 137 0.17 11.30 7.46
N LEU A 138 0.37 10.40 6.50
CA LEU A 138 -0.64 9.42 6.09
C LEU A 138 -0.97 8.45 7.22
N VAL A 139 0.04 7.92 7.91
CA VAL A 139 -0.13 7.06 9.08
C VAL A 139 -0.82 7.81 10.21
N LEU A 140 -0.45 9.06 10.48
CA LEU A 140 -1.06 9.89 11.50
C LEU A 140 -2.55 10.12 11.23
N VAL A 141 -2.94 10.41 9.98
CA VAL A 141 -4.36 10.55 9.58
C VAL A 141 -5.15 9.28 9.91
N VAL A 142 -4.62 8.11 9.58
CA VAL A 142 -5.27 6.83 9.89
C VAL A 142 -5.37 6.61 11.41
N LEU A 143 -4.27 6.83 12.14
CA LEU A 143 -4.24 6.66 13.60
C LEU A 143 -5.23 7.58 14.32
N LEU A 144 -5.25 8.87 13.96
CA LEU A 144 -6.16 9.84 14.57
C LEU A 144 -7.63 9.56 14.27
N SER A 145 -7.92 8.78 13.22
CA SER A 145 -9.30 8.36 12.94
C SER A 145 -9.78 7.18 13.79
N ALA A 146 -8.86 6.42 14.39
CA ALA A 146 -9.19 5.20 15.11
C ALA A 146 -10.15 5.41 16.30
N PRO A 147 -9.99 6.45 17.15
CA PRO A 147 -10.93 6.72 18.25
C PRO A 147 -12.36 7.02 17.78
N TYR A 148 -12.53 7.47 16.53
CA TYR A 148 -13.84 7.71 15.94
C TYR A 148 -14.42 6.44 15.29
N VAL A 149 -13.60 5.71 14.52
CA VAL A 149 -14.05 4.53 13.76
C VAL A 149 -14.24 3.30 14.65
N GLY A 150 -13.37 3.09 15.64
CA GLY A 150 -13.41 1.91 16.52
C GLY A 150 -14.77 1.71 17.22
N PRO A 151 -15.30 2.74 17.92
CA PRO A 151 -16.62 2.66 18.53
C PRO A 151 -17.73 2.33 17.54
N LEU A 152 -17.65 2.84 16.30
CA LEU A 152 -18.66 2.57 15.26
C LEU A 152 -18.72 1.08 14.89
N TYR A 153 -17.57 0.40 14.86
CA TYR A 153 -17.50 -1.05 14.64
C TYR A 153 -18.10 -1.85 15.80
N THR A 154 -17.81 -1.46 17.04
CA THR A 154 -18.32 -2.17 18.23
C THR A 154 -19.84 -2.03 18.41
N ALA A 155 -20.41 -0.89 18.02
CA ALA A 155 -21.84 -0.61 18.15
C ALA A 155 -22.73 -1.47 17.23
N GLY A 156 -22.19 -2.05 16.16
CA GLY A 156 -22.93 -2.91 15.25
C GLY A 156 -24.01 -2.18 14.41
N GLY A 157 -24.87 -2.95 13.76
CA GLY A 157 -26.02 -2.42 13.00
C GLY A 157 -25.65 -1.36 11.95
N TRP A 158 -26.41 -0.26 11.91
CA TRP A 158 -26.17 0.86 11.00
C TRP A 158 -24.89 1.64 11.35
N SER A 159 -24.49 1.65 12.63
CA SER A 159 -23.24 2.27 13.08
C SER A 159 -22.04 1.57 12.46
N LEU A 160 -22.05 0.24 12.39
CA LEU A 160 -21.00 -0.53 11.72
C LEU A 160 -20.92 -0.18 10.23
N VAL A 161 -22.06 -0.09 9.54
CA VAL A 161 -22.10 0.30 8.11
C VAL A 161 -21.48 1.68 7.90
N TRP A 162 -21.82 2.64 8.77
CA TRP A 162 -21.23 3.96 8.74
C TRP A 162 -19.74 3.94 9.05
N GLY A 163 -19.31 3.17 10.06
CA GLY A 163 -17.89 2.95 10.36
C GLY A 163 -17.12 2.44 9.16
N VAL A 164 -17.66 1.43 8.44
CA VAL A 164 -17.04 0.86 7.25
C VAL A 164 -16.95 1.90 6.14
N PHE A 165 -18.02 2.67 5.93
CA PHE A 165 -18.04 3.75 4.95
C PHE A 165 -16.97 4.82 5.24
N VAL A 166 -16.89 5.31 6.49
CA VAL A 166 -15.90 6.31 6.89
C VAL A 166 -14.48 5.74 6.79
N ALA A 167 -14.25 4.54 7.33
CA ALA A 167 -12.95 3.88 7.27
C ALA A 167 -12.49 3.67 5.82
N PHE A 168 -13.40 3.27 4.94
CA PHE A 168 -13.12 3.16 3.51
C PHE A 168 -12.63 4.49 2.93
N HIS A 169 -13.30 5.62 3.21
CA HIS A 169 -12.92 6.92 2.65
C HIS A 169 -11.58 7.42 3.20
N ILE A 170 -11.31 7.20 4.48
CA ILE A 170 -10.03 7.56 5.10
C ILE A 170 -8.90 6.76 4.45
N VAL A 171 -9.05 5.43 4.37
CA VAL A 171 -8.06 4.55 3.74
C VAL A 171 -7.92 4.87 2.25
N TRP A 172 -9.02 5.19 1.56
CA TRP A 172 -9.01 5.56 0.15
C TRP A 172 -8.18 6.80 -0.11
N VAL A 173 -8.44 7.90 0.61
CA VAL A 173 -7.65 9.12 0.45
C VAL A 173 -6.17 8.84 0.78
N THR A 174 -5.92 8.15 1.89
CA THR A 174 -4.56 7.84 2.36
C THR A 174 -3.76 7.01 1.33
N VAL A 175 -4.34 5.90 0.88
CA VAL A 175 -3.73 4.99 -0.09
C VAL A 175 -3.60 5.66 -1.46
N SER A 176 -4.59 6.43 -1.90
CA SER A 176 -4.51 7.18 -3.16
C SER A 176 -3.41 8.24 -3.13
N THR A 177 -3.21 8.94 -2.00
CA THR A 177 -2.10 9.88 -1.85
C THR A 177 -0.74 9.15 -1.88
N ALA A 178 -0.62 8.00 -1.23
CA ALA A 178 0.59 7.17 -1.35
C ALA A 178 0.83 6.74 -2.80
N LEU A 179 -0.23 6.31 -3.51
CA LEU A 179 -0.15 5.90 -4.92
C LEU A 179 0.19 7.04 -5.87
N LEU A 180 -0.23 8.28 -5.60
CA LEU A 180 0.23 9.45 -6.36
C LEU A 180 1.76 9.56 -6.29
N GLY A 181 2.33 9.41 -5.10
CA GLY A 181 3.77 9.40 -4.89
C GLY A 181 4.44 8.19 -5.55
N VAL A 182 3.89 6.98 -5.37
CA VAL A 182 4.43 5.75 -5.97
C VAL A 182 4.42 5.83 -7.51
N PHE A 183 3.28 6.16 -8.12
CA PHE A 183 3.18 6.26 -9.58
C PHE A 183 3.95 7.45 -10.15
N GLY A 184 4.00 8.58 -9.43
CA GLY A 184 4.66 9.81 -9.89
C GLY A 184 6.17 9.86 -9.67
N LEU A 185 6.68 9.29 -8.57
CA LEU A 185 8.10 9.36 -8.19
C LEU A 185 8.87 8.07 -8.47
N ILE A 186 8.21 6.92 -8.42
CA ILE A 186 8.83 5.60 -8.65
C ILE A 186 8.56 5.10 -10.08
N GLY A 187 7.39 5.43 -10.63
CA GLY A 187 7.04 5.10 -12.00
C GLY A 187 8.04 5.67 -13.03
N PRO A 188 8.38 4.92 -14.08
CA PRO A 188 9.23 5.39 -15.17
C PRO A 188 8.55 6.50 -15.99
N GLY A 189 9.36 7.41 -16.51
CA GLY A 189 8.90 8.51 -17.36
C GLY A 189 8.18 9.62 -16.60
N ARG A 190 7.49 10.48 -17.34
CA ARG A 190 6.61 11.53 -16.79
C ARG A 190 5.19 11.18 -17.16
N ILE A 191 4.30 11.02 -16.19
CA ILE A 191 2.86 10.81 -16.41
C ILE A 191 2.17 12.17 -16.26
N GLY A 192 1.23 12.50 -17.16
CA GLY A 192 0.44 13.72 -17.04
C GLY A 192 -0.42 13.71 -15.77
N TRP A 193 -0.52 14.86 -15.08
CA TRP A 193 -1.19 14.98 -13.79
C TRP A 193 -2.62 14.40 -13.77
N ARG A 194 -3.41 14.63 -14.83
CA ARG A 194 -4.78 14.11 -14.92
C ARG A 194 -4.82 12.58 -14.93
N ALA A 195 -3.97 11.94 -15.74
CA ALA A 195 -3.89 10.49 -15.80
C ALA A 195 -3.39 9.93 -14.46
N LEU A 196 -2.35 10.55 -13.89
CA LEU A 196 -1.79 10.19 -12.59
C LEU A 196 -2.84 10.24 -11.47
N ALA A 197 -3.61 11.33 -11.39
CA ALA A 197 -4.65 11.50 -10.39
C ALA A 197 -5.78 10.46 -10.55
N ILE A 198 -6.32 10.30 -11.77
CA ILE A 198 -7.36 9.31 -12.04
C ILE A 198 -6.86 7.90 -11.71
N GLY A 199 -5.64 7.57 -12.15
CA GLY A 199 -5.01 6.28 -11.92
C GLY A 199 -4.80 5.95 -10.45
N ALA A 200 -4.24 6.89 -9.68
CA ALA A 200 -3.99 6.72 -8.25
C ALA A 200 -5.28 6.64 -7.43
N PHE A 201 -6.30 7.46 -7.77
CA PHE A 201 -7.59 7.43 -7.06
C PHE A 201 -8.43 6.20 -7.40
N ALA A 202 -8.44 5.77 -8.66
CA ALA A 202 -9.13 4.55 -9.08
C ALA A 202 -8.45 3.29 -8.53
N THR A 203 -7.12 3.23 -8.55
CA THR A 203 -6.39 2.10 -7.95
C THR A 203 -6.56 2.10 -6.44
N GLY A 204 -6.47 3.27 -5.80
CA GLY A 204 -6.62 3.38 -4.34
C GLY A 204 -8.01 3.00 -3.85
N SER A 205 -9.09 3.23 -4.62
CA SER A 205 -10.42 2.77 -4.22
C SER A 205 -10.52 1.24 -4.21
N ILE A 206 -9.96 0.58 -5.23
CA ILE A 206 -9.87 -0.88 -5.31
C ILE A 206 -9.04 -1.43 -4.14
N LEU A 207 -7.87 -0.84 -3.88
CA LEU A 207 -7.02 -1.25 -2.77
C LEU A 207 -7.68 -1.03 -1.40
N SER A 208 -8.46 0.04 -1.25
CA SER A 208 -9.18 0.30 0.00
C SER A 208 -10.27 -0.73 0.24
N GLY A 209 -11.03 -1.10 -0.80
CA GLY A 209 -11.98 -2.20 -0.71
C GLY A 209 -11.29 -3.54 -0.40
N PHE A 210 -10.12 -3.78 -1.02
CA PHE A 210 -9.31 -4.96 -0.74
C PHE A 210 -8.83 -5.00 0.72
N LEU A 211 -8.34 -3.88 1.26
CA LEU A 211 -7.92 -3.76 2.66
C LEU A 211 -9.09 -3.92 3.65
N GLN A 212 -10.30 -3.45 3.30
CA GLN A 212 -11.51 -3.75 4.09
C GLN A 212 -11.82 -5.26 4.07
N GLY A 213 -11.68 -5.90 2.90
CA GLY A 213 -11.75 -7.35 2.77
C GLY A 213 -10.70 -8.09 3.60
N PHE A 214 -9.50 -7.51 3.76
CA PHE A 214 -8.47 -8.07 4.64
C PHE A 214 -8.91 -8.05 6.11
N VAL A 215 -9.54 -6.97 6.58
CA VAL A 215 -10.11 -6.92 7.94
C VAL A 215 -11.17 -8.01 8.13
N LEU A 216 -12.02 -8.26 7.13
CA LEU A 216 -12.97 -9.39 7.17
C LEU A 216 -12.26 -10.73 7.19
N PHE A 217 -11.17 -10.88 6.44
CA PHE A 217 -10.35 -12.10 6.44
C PHE A 217 -9.71 -12.37 7.81
N LEU A 218 -9.27 -11.32 8.52
CA LEU A 218 -8.82 -11.41 9.92
C LEU A 218 -9.93 -11.90 10.88
N ALA A 219 -11.19 -11.62 10.56
CA ALA A 219 -12.33 -12.02 11.37
C ALA A 219 -12.75 -13.49 11.18
N ILE A 220 -12.27 -14.16 10.13
CA ILE A 220 -12.63 -15.55 9.84
C ILE A 220 -11.99 -16.47 10.91
N PRO A 221 -12.77 -17.22 11.71
CA PRO A 221 -12.25 -18.02 12.82
C PRO A 221 -11.67 -19.37 12.35
N ILE A 222 -10.81 -19.34 11.33
CA ILE A 222 -10.12 -20.52 10.78
C ILE A 222 -8.63 -20.41 11.09
N PRO A 223 -8.00 -21.44 11.69
CA PRO A 223 -6.56 -21.43 11.92
C PRO A 223 -5.82 -21.43 10.58
N TRP A 224 -5.17 -20.32 10.24
CA TRP A 224 -4.39 -20.19 9.00
C TRP A 224 -3.19 -21.15 8.94
N SER A 225 -2.82 -21.75 10.07
CA SER A 225 -1.75 -22.73 10.19
C SER A 225 -2.15 -24.15 9.80
N ALA A 226 -3.44 -24.43 9.57
CA ALA A 226 -3.91 -25.77 9.24
C ALA A 226 -3.20 -26.39 8.02
N PRO A 227 -2.97 -25.68 6.90
CA PRO A 227 -2.22 -26.21 5.76
C PRO A 227 -0.73 -26.44 6.04
N PHE A 228 -0.20 -25.87 7.13
CA PHE A 228 1.23 -25.87 7.49
C PHE A 228 1.50 -26.74 8.72
N GLY A 229 0.70 -27.79 8.92
CA GLY A 229 0.88 -28.72 10.04
C GLY A 229 0.68 -28.07 11.42
N GLY A 230 -0.06 -26.96 11.50
CA GLY A 230 -0.33 -26.25 12.74
C GLY A 230 0.68 -25.17 13.11
N LEU A 231 1.71 -24.89 12.28
CA LEU A 231 2.70 -23.83 12.52
C LEU A 231 2.09 -22.41 12.39
N PRO A 232 1.84 -21.67 13.50
CA PRO A 232 1.08 -20.41 13.46
C PRO A 232 1.79 -19.30 12.68
N ILE A 233 3.10 -19.17 12.90
CA ILE A 233 3.92 -18.12 12.27
C ILE A 233 3.98 -18.33 10.75
N VAL A 234 4.16 -19.57 10.29
CA VAL A 234 4.22 -19.87 8.85
C VAL A 234 2.88 -19.56 8.18
N GLY A 235 1.77 -19.94 8.83
CA GLY A 235 0.43 -19.60 8.34
C GLY A 235 0.20 -18.09 8.23
N ALA A 236 0.53 -17.33 9.28
CA ALA A 236 0.39 -15.88 9.29
C ALA A 236 1.27 -15.19 8.24
N VAL A 237 2.56 -15.53 8.17
CA VAL A 237 3.49 -14.96 7.19
C VAL A 237 3.05 -15.28 5.77
N THR A 238 2.63 -16.52 5.50
CA THR A 238 2.18 -16.92 4.16
C THR A 238 0.89 -16.22 3.76
N ALA A 239 -0.07 -16.10 4.68
CA ALA A 239 -1.30 -15.35 4.44
C ALA A 239 -1.00 -13.88 4.14
N LEU A 240 -0.19 -13.22 4.98
CA LEU A 240 0.21 -11.82 4.75
C LEU A 240 0.96 -11.63 3.43
N ALA A 241 1.88 -12.54 3.09
CA ALA A 241 2.60 -12.51 1.82
C ALA A 241 1.67 -12.68 0.62
N LEU A 242 0.65 -13.55 0.71
CA LEU A 242 -0.36 -13.72 -0.33
C LEU A 242 -1.20 -12.45 -0.53
N TRP A 243 -1.66 -11.84 0.56
CA TRP A 243 -2.41 -10.58 0.50
C TRP A 243 -1.56 -9.45 -0.09
N LEU A 244 -0.31 -9.34 0.35
CA LEU A 244 0.65 -8.39 -0.20
C LEU A 244 0.91 -8.65 -1.70
N TYR A 245 1.00 -9.90 -2.11
CA TYR A 245 1.17 -10.29 -3.51
C TYR A 245 -0.01 -9.86 -4.38
N ILE A 246 -1.24 -10.13 -3.94
CA ILE A 246 -2.44 -9.68 -4.67
C ILE A 246 -2.50 -8.15 -4.72
N MET A 247 -2.14 -7.46 -3.61
CA MET A 247 -2.05 -6.00 -3.60
C MET A 247 -1.07 -5.49 -4.66
N HIS A 248 0.11 -6.12 -4.82
CA HIS A 248 1.06 -5.75 -5.88
C HIS A 248 0.50 -5.99 -7.28
N ILE A 249 -0.22 -7.08 -7.52
CA ILE A 249 -0.91 -7.30 -8.81
C ILE A 249 -1.84 -6.13 -9.10
N LEU A 250 -2.67 -5.73 -8.13
CA LEU A 250 -3.62 -4.63 -8.29
C LEU A 250 -2.91 -3.28 -8.53
N VAL A 251 -1.82 -3.01 -7.82
CA VAL A 251 -0.98 -1.82 -8.01
C VAL A 251 -0.38 -1.78 -9.42
N LEU A 252 0.16 -2.91 -9.91
CA LEU A 252 0.76 -2.99 -11.24
C LEU A 252 -0.29 -2.86 -12.35
N CYS A 253 -1.45 -3.49 -12.19
CA CYS A 253 -2.60 -3.30 -13.09
C CYS A 253 -3.04 -1.84 -13.13
N GLY A 254 -3.15 -1.20 -11.96
CA GLY A 254 -3.50 0.20 -11.81
C GLY A 254 -2.49 1.14 -12.47
N PHE A 255 -1.20 0.90 -12.24
CA PHE A 255 -0.12 1.66 -12.89
C PHE A 255 -0.19 1.55 -14.42
N ARG A 256 -0.38 0.33 -14.93
CA ARG A 256 -0.49 0.11 -16.38
C ARG A 256 -1.69 0.83 -16.99
N ALA A 257 -2.85 0.72 -16.36
CA ALA A 257 -4.04 1.48 -16.78
C ALA A 257 -3.75 2.99 -16.82
N THR A 258 -3.00 3.50 -15.84
CA THR A 258 -2.57 4.90 -15.76
C THR A 258 -1.71 5.30 -16.95
N VAL A 259 -0.71 4.48 -17.31
CA VAL A 259 0.17 4.74 -18.46
C VAL A 259 -0.61 4.73 -19.78
N VAL A 260 -1.49 3.76 -19.99
CA VAL A 260 -2.33 3.69 -21.20
C VAL A 260 -3.24 4.92 -21.30
N LEU A 261 -3.85 5.34 -20.19
CA LEU A 261 -4.68 6.55 -20.14
C LEU A 261 -3.87 7.81 -20.50
N ASP A 262 -2.64 7.94 -19.99
CA ASP A 262 -1.76 9.07 -20.32
C ASP A 262 -1.41 9.11 -21.81
N GLN A 263 -1.07 7.96 -22.40
CA GLN A 263 -0.77 7.84 -23.82
C GLN A 263 -1.97 8.26 -24.69
N MET A 264 -3.17 7.82 -24.33
CA MET A 264 -4.41 8.21 -25.02
C MET A 264 -4.67 9.72 -24.92
N ASN A 265 -4.50 10.31 -23.73
CA ASN A 265 -4.69 11.74 -23.54
C ASN A 265 -3.68 12.57 -24.37
N ARG A 266 -2.42 12.13 -24.45
CA ARG A 266 -1.39 12.78 -25.27
C ARG A 266 -1.68 12.67 -26.77
N ALA A 267 -2.15 11.52 -27.23
CA ALA A 267 -2.56 11.33 -28.62
C ALA A 267 -3.69 12.29 -29.00
N SER A 268 -4.72 12.40 -28.15
CA SER A 268 -5.84 13.32 -28.41
C SER A 268 -5.45 14.81 -28.45
N HIS A 269 -4.41 15.21 -27.71
CA HIS A 269 -3.90 16.58 -27.74
C HIS A 269 -3.00 16.89 -28.93
N ARG A 270 -2.49 15.88 -29.65
CA ARG A 270 -1.70 16.07 -30.88
C ARG A 270 -2.56 16.16 -32.13
N GLU A 271 -3.79 15.66 -32.06
CA GLU A 271 -4.76 15.65 -33.16
C GLU A 271 -5.69 16.88 -33.14
N SER A 272 -5.66 17.69 -32.07
CA SER A 272 -6.40 18.95 -31.90
C SER A 272 -5.54 20.17 -32.14
#